data_AF-A0A956IXQ5-F1
#
_entry.id   AF-A0A956IXQ5-F1
#
_cell.length_a   1.000
_cell.length_b   1.000
_cell.length_c   1.000
_cell.angle_alpha   90.00
_cell.angle_beta   90.00
_cell.angle_gamma   90.00
#
_symmetry.space_group_name_H-M   'P 1'
#
loop_
_entity.id
_entity.type
_entity.pdbx_description
1 polymer ?
#
loop_
_entity_poly.entity_id
_entity_poly.type
_entity_poly.pdbx_seq_one_letter_code
_entity_poly.pdbx_strand_id
1 'polypeptide(L)'
;MSGATRDDVRRALEGDRAALTQLCRELLPVIKVEVGVALMRWARSTRRDPRQDVDDFSQNVLLHLLADGGKLLRLWDPERGRSLASFVRLIARQRVSRILQGHRGNPWSDEPTEHQDFEHLAPEPARDDRMIESREELRGLLEQLRAHLSERGLLLFQMIYVEEQPINEVAAALGMSRGAIDAWSSRTRKLARSLARERSQVPAE
;
A
#
# COMPACT_ATOMS: atom_id res chain seq x y z
N MET A 1 1.91 18.12 14.23
CA MET A 1 2.00 18.55 12.82
C MET A 1 0.58 18.63 12.28
N SER A 2 0.06 19.81 11.95
CA SER A 2 -1.25 19.93 11.30
C SER A 2 -1.21 19.12 10.01
N GLY A 3 -2.09 18.13 9.88
CA GLY A 3 -2.26 17.40 8.62
C GLY A 3 -3.04 18.25 7.62
N ALA A 4 -2.71 18.16 6.34
CA ALA A 4 -3.51 18.75 5.27
C ALA A 4 -5.00 18.42 5.45
N THR A 5 -5.83 19.45 5.32
CA THR A 5 -7.29 19.32 5.30
C THR A 5 -7.78 19.03 3.88
N ARG A 6 -9.04 18.63 3.76
CA ARG A 6 -9.68 18.46 2.45
C ARG A 6 -9.70 19.76 1.64
N ASP A 7 -9.81 20.90 2.31
CA ASP A 7 -9.78 22.20 1.66
C ASP A 7 -8.39 22.55 1.12
N ASP A 8 -7.32 22.20 1.85
CA ASP A 8 -5.94 22.39 1.37
C ASP A 8 -5.68 21.58 0.09
N VAL A 9 -6.14 20.31 0.06
CA VAL A 9 -6.06 19.47 -1.14
C VAL A 9 -6.86 20.06 -2.29
N ARG A 10 -8.08 20.53 -2.02
CA ARG A 10 -8.94 21.15 -3.04
C ARG A 10 -8.28 22.39 -3.64
N ARG A 11 -7.81 23.33 -2.83
CA ARG A 11 -7.12 24.55 -3.29
C ARG A 11 -5.87 24.22 -4.11
N ALA A 12 -5.07 23.25 -3.68
CA ALA A 12 -3.90 22.79 -4.42
C ALA A 12 -4.28 22.27 -5.82
N LEU A 13 -5.36 21.50 -5.93
CA LEU A 13 -5.84 20.93 -7.20
C LEU A 13 -6.61 21.94 -8.07
N GLU A 14 -7.09 23.04 -7.51
CA GLU A 14 -7.73 24.16 -8.21
C GLU A 14 -6.71 25.19 -8.74
N GLY A 15 -5.41 24.99 -8.49
CA GLY A 15 -4.32 25.79 -9.08
C GLY A 15 -3.63 26.76 -8.11
N ASP A 16 -3.96 26.74 -6.82
CA ASP A 16 -3.22 27.51 -5.81
C ASP A 16 -1.80 26.93 -5.64
N ARG A 17 -0.80 27.68 -6.13
CA ARG A 17 0.61 27.29 -6.09
C ARG A 17 1.16 27.16 -4.67
N ALA A 18 0.70 27.98 -3.73
CA ALA A 18 1.15 27.92 -2.35
C ALA A 18 0.60 26.66 -1.67
N ALA A 19 -0.69 26.38 -1.87
CA ALA A 19 -1.32 25.15 -1.40
C ALA A 19 -0.68 23.90 -2.02
N LEU A 20 -0.40 23.91 -3.33
CA LEU A 20 0.28 22.81 -4.01
C LEU A 20 1.70 22.59 -3.49
N THR A 21 2.47 23.66 -3.26
CA THR A 21 3.83 23.56 -2.70
C THR A 21 3.80 22.94 -1.30
N GLN A 22 2.86 23.36 -0.47
CA GLN A 22 2.69 22.81 0.87
C GLN A 22 2.26 21.34 0.82
N LEU A 23 1.31 20.98 -0.05
CA LEU A 23 0.89 19.61 -0.27
C LEU A 23 2.07 18.72 -0.68
N CYS A 24 2.87 19.14 -1.67
CA CYS A 24 4.06 18.41 -2.07
C CYS A 24 5.07 18.26 -0.92
N ARG A 25 5.30 19.31 -0.12
CA ARG A 25 6.20 19.26 1.04
C ARG A 25 5.75 18.23 2.09
N GLU A 26 4.45 18.06 2.27
CA GLU A 26 3.88 17.07 3.19
C GLU A 26 3.92 15.64 2.63
N LEU A 27 3.63 15.47 1.33
CA LEU A 27 3.53 14.15 0.71
C LEU A 27 4.89 13.55 0.36
N LEU A 28 5.87 14.37 -0.03
CA LEU A 28 7.15 13.87 -0.54
C LEU A 28 7.92 13.01 0.47
N PRO A 29 8.05 13.36 1.76
CA PRO A 29 8.71 12.50 2.74
C PRO A 29 7.99 11.16 2.92
N VAL A 30 6.66 11.17 2.88
CA VAL A 30 5.82 9.98 3.00
C VAL A 30 6.06 9.03 1.82
N ILE A 31 6.07 9.59 0.61
CA ILE A 31 6.34 8.86 -0.63
C ILE A 31 7.76 8.28 -0.62
N LYS A 32 8.77 9.09 -0.31
CA LYS A 32 10.18 8.65 -0.27
C LYS A 32 10.42 7.48 0.68
N VAL A 33 9.76 7.48 1.84
CA VAL A 33 9.84 6.37 2.80
C VAL A 33 9.27 5.08 2.20
N GLU A 34 8.06 5.11 1.64
CA GLU A 34 7.44 3.89 1.07
C GLU A 34 8.20 3.38 -0.17
N VAL A 35 8.67 4.29 -1.03
CA VAL A 35 9.53 3.98 -2.17
C VAL A 35 10.83 3.32 -1.71
N GLY A 36 11.51 3.90 -0.72
CA GLY A 36 12.76 3.34 -0.19
C GLY A 36 12.57 1.95 0.43
N VAL A 37 11.47 1.73 1.15
CA VAL A 37 11.12 0.41 1.69
C VAL A 37 10.88 -0.61 0.58
N ALA A 38 10.13 -0.24 -0.47
CA ALA A 38 9.86 -1.12 -1.60
C ALA A 38 11.13 -1.44 -2.40
N LEU A 39 11.96 -0.44 -2.70
CA LEU A 39 13.22 -0.63 -3.41
C LEU A 39 14.22 -1.47 -2.60
N MET A 40 14.29 -1.31 -1.27
CA MET A 40 15.12 -2.18 -0.43
C MET A 40 14.67 -3.64 -0.49
N ARG A 41 13.36 -3.90 -0.47
CA ARG A 41 12.83 -5.27 -0.63
C ARG A 41 13.18 -5.85 -2.00
N TRP A 42 13.06 -5.04 -3.05
CA TRP A 42 13.36 -5.45 -4.42
C TRP A 42 14.87 -5.64 -4.67
N ALA A 43 15.73 -4.77 -4.16
CA ALA A 43 17.18 -4.82 -4.33
C ALA A 43 17.83 -6.02 -3.66
N ARG A 44 17.20 -6.63 -2.64
CA ARG A 44 17.64 -7.95 -2.12
C ARG A 44 17.65 -9.03 -3.21
N SER A 45 16.92 -8.85 -4.30
CA SER A 45 16.90 -9.73 -5.47
C SER A 45 17.75 -9.25 -6.65
N THR A 46 18.25 -8.00 -6.65
CA THR A 46 18.91 -7.37 -7.81
C THR A 46 20.06 -6.46 -7.36
N ARG A 47 21.28 -6.59 -7.91
CA ARG A 47 22.49 -5.83 -7.52
C ARG A 47 22.51 -4.34 -7.96
N ARG A 48 21.40 -3.60 -7.81
CA ARG A 48 21.27 -2.18 -8.19
C ARG A 48 21.33 -1.28 -6.94
N ASP A 49 21.81 -0.04 -7.07
CA ASP A 49 21.83 0.94 -5.97
C ASP A 49 20.44 1.54 -5.75
N PRO A 50 19.75 1.22 -4.64
CA PRO A 50 18.39 1.69 -4.39
C PRO A 50 18.29 3.21 -4.24
N ARG A 51 19.38 3.89 -3.83
CA ARG A 51 19.34 5.32 -3.51
C ARG A 51 19.16 6.19 -4.74
N GLN A 52 19.67 5.75 -5.88
CA GLN A 52 19.53 6.47 -7.16
C GLN A 52 18.09 6.42 -7.66
N ASP A 53 17.41 5.29 -7.46
CA ASP A 53 16.05 5.08 -7.95
C ASP A 53 14.98 5.73 -7.05
N VAL A 54 15.28 6.01 -5.77
CA VAL A 54 14.28 6.56 -4.83
C VAL A 54 13.67 7.86 -5.32
N ASP A 55 14.47 8.79 -5.83
CA ASP A 55 13.97 10.09 -6.25
C ASP A 55 13.13 9.98 -7.53
N ASP A 56 13.54 9.15 -8.49
CA ASP A 56 12.81 8.91 -9.74
C ASP A 56 11.45 8.24 -9.49
N PHE A 57 11.43 7.18 -8.66
CA PHE A 57 10.18 6.52 -8.29
C PHE A 57 9.27 7.44 -7.46
N SER A 58 9.85 8.28 -6.59
CA SER A 58 9.07 9.26 -5.82
C SER A 58 8.42 10.30 -6.73
N GLN A 59 9.14 10.77 -7.76
CA GLN A 59 8.56 11.64 -8.78
C GLN A 59 7.43 10.95 -9.54
N ASN A 60 7.61 9.68 -9.94
CA ASN A 60 6.58 8.93 -10.64
C ASN A 60 5.29 8.77 -9.81
N VAL A 61 5.43 8.49 -8.51
CA VAL A 61 4.30 8.42 -7.58
C VAL A 61 3.62 9.78 -7.44
N LEU A 62 4.38 10.86 -7.32
CA LEU A 62 3.82 12.21 -7.20
C LEU A 62 3.07 12.62 -8.48
N LEU A 63 3.62 12.33 -9.65
CA LEU A 63 2.95 12.53 -10.94
C LEU A 63 1.66 11.72 -11.02
N HIS A 64 1.67 10.46 -10.58
CA HIS A 64 0.48 9.62 -10.56
C HIS A 64 -0.62 10.17 -9.63
N LEU A 65 -0.25 10.73 -8.47
CA LEU A 65 -1.20 11.34 -7.55
C LEU A 65 -1.83 12.63 -8.10
N LEU A 66 -1.07 13.40 -8.87
CA LEU A 66 -1.51 14.68 -9.45
C LEU A 66 -2.14 14.54 -10.85
N ALA A 67 -1.97 13.38 -11.50
CA ALA A 67 -2.59 13.07 -12.79
C ALA A 67 -4.12 13.23 -12.74
N ASP A 68 -4.71 13.48 -13.91
CA ASP A 68 -6.16 13.64 -14.09
C ASP A 68 -6.79 14.64 -13.11
N GLY A 69 -6.10 15.75 -12.86
CA GLY A 69 -6.55 16.80 -11.92
C GLY A 69 -6.58 16.34 -10.45
N GLY A 70 -5.73 15.37 -10.11
CA GLY A 70 -5.62 14.80 -8.77
C GLY A 70 -6.80 13.91 -8.40
N LYS A 71 -7.38 13.17 -9.37
CA LYS A 71 -8.53 12.28 -9.14
C LYS A 71 -8.36 11.37 -7.92
N LEU A 72 -7.17 10.81 -7.73
CA LEU A 72 -6.85 9.97 -6.57
C LEU A 72 -6.87 10.75 -5.26
N LEU A 73 -6.30 11.96 -5.24
CA LEU A 73 -6.32 12.82 -4.06
C LEU A 73 -7.73 13.30 -3.72
N ARG A 74 -8.62 13.46 -4.72
CA ARG A 74 -10.04 13.79 -4.51
C ARG A 74 -10.86 12.65 -3.92
N LEU A 75 -10.42 11.40 -4.08
CA LEU A 75 -11.03 10.22 -3.45
C LEU A 75 -10.72 10.13 -1.95
N TRP A 76 -9.72 10.87 -1.47
CA TRP A 76 -9.43 10.93 -0.05
C TRP A 76 -10.57 11.64 0.70
N ASP A 77 -11.04 10.99 1.75
CA ASP A 77 -12.10 11.47 2.62
C ASP A 77 -11.63 11.40 4.08
N PRO A 78 -11.42 12.54 4.76
CA PRO A 78 -10.98 12.55 6.15
C PRO A 78 -12.01 11.92 7.10
N GLU A 79 -13.30 11.96 6.77
CA GLU A 79 -14.38 11.39 7.59
C GLU A 79 -14.33 9.85 7.63
N ARG A 80 -13.61 9.22 6.68
CA ARG A 80 -13.36 7.77 6.67
C ARG A 80 -12.23 7.35 7.61
N GLY A 81 -11.75 8.24 8.48
CA GLY A 81 -10.78 7.96 9.55
C GLY A 81 -9.31 7.90 9.10
N ARG A 82 -8.99 8.10 7.81
CA ARG A 82 -7.61 8.07 7.33
C ARG A 82 -7.04 9.47 7.16
N SER A 83 -5.85 9.69 7.72
CA SER A 83 -5.04 10.85 7.36
C SER A 83 -4.62 10.77 5.89
N LEU A 84 -4.42 11.92 5.25
CA LEU A 84 -3.94 12.01 3.87
C LEU A 84 -2.61 11.26 3.70
N ALA A 85 -1.71 11.38 4.66
CA ALA A 85 -0.43 10.67 4.65
C ALA A 85 -0.64 9.15 4.57
N SER A 86 -1.53 8.57 5.38
CA SER A 86 -1.83 7.13 5.35
C SER A 86 -2.45 6.69 4.03
N PHE A 87 -3.34 7.51 3.46
CA PHE A 87 -3.91 7.25 2.14
C PHE A 87 -2.83 7.26 1.04
N VAL A 88 -1.94 8.26 1.05
CA VAL A 88 -0.85 8.38 0.08
C VAL A 88 0.18 7.25 0.23
N ARG A 89 0.48 6.78 1.44
CA ARG A 89 1.34 5.58 1.62
C ARG A 89 0.81 4.37 0.89
N LEU A 90 -0.50 4.13 0.96
CA LEU A 90 -1.16 3.02 0.28
C LEU A 90 -1.00 3.13 -1.24
N ILE A 91 -1.28 4.31 -1.80
CA ILE A 91 -1.15 4.55 -3.24
C ILE A 91 0.32 4.44 -3.70
N ALA A 92 1.25 5.03 -2.95
CA ALA A 92 2.68 5.01 -3.26
C ALA A 92 3.20 3.57 -3.33
N ARG A 93 2.89 2.76 -2.33
CA ARG A 93 3.25 1.34 -2.27
C ARG A 93 2.75 0.57 -3.48
N GLN A 94 1.44 0.69 -3.79
CA GLN A 94 0.86 0.01 -4.94
C GLN A 94 1.46 0.46 -6.27
N ARG A 95 1.70 1.77 -6.44
CA ARG A 95 2.29 2.34 -7.67
C ARG A 95 3.72 1.85 -7.87
N VAL A 96 4.54 1.86 -6.82
CA VAL A 96 5.93 1.38 -6.90
C VAL A 96 5.98 -0.11 -7.22
N SER A 97 5.15 -0.93 -6.58
CA SER A 97 5.03 -2.36 -6.89
C SER A 97 4.71 -2.58 -8.38
N ARG A 98 3.77 -1.82 -8.96
CA ARG A 98 3.45 -1.90 -10.41
C ARG A 98 4.60 -1.46 -11.32
N ILE A 99 5.31 -0.38 -10.98
CA ILE A 99 6.44 0.10 -11.80
C ILE A 99 7.57 -0.94 -11.78
N LEU A 100 7.89 -1.50 -10.60
CA LEU A 100 8.90 -2.54 -10.45
C LEU A 100 8.53 -3.83 -11.18
N GLN A 101 7.23 -4.14 -11.29
CA GLN A 101 6.72 -5.23 -12.14
C GLN A 101 6.97 -4.95 -13.63
N GLY A 102 6.62 -3.75 -14.13
CA GLY A 102 6.85 -3.38 -15.54
C GLY A 102 8.33 -3.37 -15.95
N HIS A 103 9.23 -3.03 -15.03
CA HIS A 103 10.68 -3.03 -15.26
C HIS A 103 11.30 -4.42 -15.45
N ARG A 104 10.61 -5.50 -15.04
CA ARG A 104 11.06 -6.88 -15.28
C ARG A 104 10.76 -7.38 -16.70
N GLY A 105 9.99 -6.64 -17.51
CA GLY A 105 9.44 -7.09 -18.79
C GLY A 105 9.72 -6.25 -20.05
N ASN A 106 9.69 -4.91 -20.01
CA ASN A 106 10.03 -4.03 -21.16
C ASN A 106 9.91 -2.56 -20.71
N PRO A 107 10.84 -1.63 -21.04
CA PRO A 107 10.79 -0.22 -20.59
C PRO A 107 9.62 0.63 -21.12
N TRP A 108 8.76 0.10 -22.01
CA TRP A 108 7.69 0.85 -22.71
C TRP A 108 6.34 0.11 -22.77
N SER A 109 6.03 -0.70 -21.76
CA SER A 109 4.71 -1.34 -21.69
C SER A 109 3.64 -0.36 -21.23
N ASP A 110 3.18 0.51 -22.14
CA ASP A 110 1.93 1.26 -22.01
C ASP A 110 0.74 0.29 -22.14
N GLU A 111 0.39 -0.38 -21.05
CA GLU A 111 -0.97 -0.89 -20.88
C GLU A 111 -1.57 -0.25 -19.62
N PRO A 112 -2.43 0.78 -19.77
CA PRO A 112 -3.27 1.28 -18.70
C PRO A 112 -4.25 0.17 -18.31
N THR A 113 -3.85 -0.72 -17.41
CA THR A 113 -4.79 -1.72 -16.89
C THR A 113 -5.74 -1.03 -15.92
N GLU A 114 -7.02 -1.11 -16.28
CA GLU A 114 -8.18 -0.52 -15.63
C GLU A 114 -8.13 -0.61 -14.09
N HIS A 115 -8.66 0.43 -13.45
CA HIS A 115 -8.83 0.54 -12.01
C HIS A 115 -9.78 -0.55 -11.49
N GLN A 116 -9.26 -1.76 -11.29
CA GLN A 116 -10.01 -2.81 -10.61
C GLN A 116 -9.92 -2.60 -9.09
N ASP A 117 -11.05 -2.11 -8.59
CA ASP A 117 -11.63 -2.36 -7.28
C ASP A 117 -10.97 -1.70 -6.06
N PHE A 118 -11.37 -0.44 -5.85
CA PHE A 118 -11.38 0.23 -4.53
C PHE A 118 -12.41 -0.40 -3.58
N GLU A 119 -12.45 -1.72 -3.46
CA GLU A 119 -13.45 -2.41 -2.64
C GLU A 119 -12.98 -2.50 -1.17
N HIS A 120 -13.58 -1.63 -0.35
CA HIS A 120 -13.79 -1.76 1.09
C HIS A 120 -12.59 -2.21 1.95
N LEU A 121 -11.78 -1.23 2.36
CA LEU A 121 -11.06 -1.32 3.64
C LEU A 121 -11.79 -0.45 4.68
N ALA A 122 -12.22 -1.08 5.76
CA ALA A 122 -12.92 -0.48 6.90
C ALA A 122 -12.19 0.77 7.46
N PRO A 123 -12.93 1.68 8.12
CA PRO A 123 -12.34 2.86 8.77
C PRO A 123 -11.52 2.44 10.00
N GLU A 124 -10.32 2.99 10.12
CA GLU A 124 -9.47 2.94 11.33
C GLU A 124 -9.57 4.30 12.04
N PRO A 125 -9.75 4.37 13.38
CA PRO A 125 -9.91 5.63 14.09
C PRO A 125 -8.56 6.29 14.48
N ALA A 126 -8.61 7.61 14.72
CA ALA A 126 -7.49 8.56 14.89
C ALA A 126 -6.54 8.32 16.10
N ARG A 127 -5.30 8.83 15.99
CA ARG A 127 -4.07 8.65 16.83
C ARG A 127 -3.91 9.75 17.91
N ASP A 128 -3.33 9.52 19.11
CA ASP A 128 -1.87 9.33 19.32
C ASP A 128 -1.42 8.25 20.34
N ASP A 129 -2.24 7.73 21.26
CA ASP A 129 -1.86 6.55 22.09
C ASP A 129 -2.23 5.21 21.43
N ARG A 130 -3.21 5.24 20.53
CA ARG A 130 -3.68 4.08 19.75
C ARG A 130 -2.63 3.50 18.80
N MET A 131 -1.51 4.18 18.56
CA MET A 131 -0.57 3.76 17.52
C MET A 131 0.38 2.64 17.96
N ILE A 132 0.74 2.60 19.25
CA ILE A 132 1.51 1.50 19.84
C ILE A 132 0.57 0.32 20.09
N GLU A 133 -0.62 0.58 20.62
CA GLU A 133 -1.69 -0.42 20.81
C GLU A 133 -2.08 -1.08 19.48
N SER A 134 -2.36 -0.29 18.42
CA SER A 134 -2.61 -0.78 17.06
C SER A 134 -1.44 -1.58 16.48
N ARG A 135 -0.20 -1.26 16.85
CA ARG A 135 0.99 -2.01 16.40
C ARG A 135 1.11 -3.37 17.09
N GLU A 136 0.86 -3.43 18.39
CA GLU A 136 0.85 -4.70 19.13
C GLU A 136 -0.37 -5.55 18.78
N GLU A 137 -1.53 -4.94 18.53
CA GLU A 137 -2.71 -5.60 17.99
C GLU A 137 -2.45 -6.19 16.61
N LEU A 138 -1.86 -5.41 15.69
CA LEU A 138 -1.49 -5.87 14.36
C LEU A 138 -0.44 -6.98 14.44
N ARG A 139 0.55 -6.84 15.34
CA ARG A 139 1.57 -7.86 15.56
C ARG A 139 0.94 -9.17 16.04
N GLY A 140 0.04 -9.10 17.02
CA GLY A 140 -0.69 -10.27 17.53
C GLY A 140 -1.60 -10.91 16.47
N LEU A 141 -2.28 -10.10 15.66
CA LEU A 141 -3.09 -10.60 14.54
C LEU A 141 -2.21 -11.29 13.48
N LEU A 142 -1.06 -10.71 13.13
CA LEU A 142 -0.12 -11.31 12.18
C LEU A 142 0.50 -12.59 12.72
N GLU A 143 0.80 -12.67 14.01
CA GLU A 143 1.29 -13.88 14.66
C GLU A 143 0.27 -15.01 14.62
N GLN A 144 -0.98 -14.71 14.99
CA GLN A 144 -2.09 -15.66 14.88
C GLN A 144 -2.32 -16.11 13.45
N LEU A 145 -2.35 -15.17 12.49
CA LEU A 145 -2.50 -15.51 11.09
C LEU A 145 -1.37 -16.43 10.60
N ARG A 146 -0.12 -16.13 10.98
CA ARG A 146 1.04 -16.95 10.65
C ARG A 146 0.96 -18.36 11.23
N ALA A 147 0.48 -18.50 12.46
CA ALA A 147 0.31 -19.81 13.10
C ALA A 147 -0.72 -20.70 12.39
N HIS A 148 -1.69 -20.11 11.68
CA HIS A 148 -2.72 -20.84 10.93
C HIS A 148 -2.31 -21.14 9.47
N LEU A 149 -1.21 -20.58 8.98
CA LEU A 149 -0.73 -20.80 7.62
C LEU A 149 0.30 -21.93 7.58
N SER A 150 0.18 -22.82 6.60
CA SER A 150 1.26 -23.77 6.29
C SER A 150 2.51 -23.04 5.79
N GLU A 151 3.67 -23.72 5.73
CA GLU A 151 4.90 -23.14 5.17
C GLU A 151 4.68 -22.56 3.76
N ARG A 152 3.96 -23.29 2.90
CA ARG A 152 3.58 -22.82 1.57
C ARG A 152 2.60 -21.63 1.63
N GLY A 153 1.70 -21.61 2.61
CA GLY A 153 0.82 -20.47 2.86
C GLY A 153 1.57 -19.23 3.35
N LEU A 154 2.59 -19.40 4.19
CA LEU A 154 3.46 -18.32 4.63
C LEU A 154 4.27 -17.75 3.46
N LEU A 155 4.77 -18.61 2.58
CA LEU A 155 5.46 -18.20 1.37
C LEU A 155 4.54 -17.41 0.42
N LEU A 156 3.33 -17.91 0.17
CA LEU A 156 2.31 -17.17 -0.60
C LEU A 156 1.96 -15.82 0.06
N PHE A 157 1.83 -15.78 1.38
CA PHE A 157 1.56 -14.55 2.12
C PHE A 157 2.69 -13.54 1.98
N GLN A 158 3.93 -14.01 2.13
CA GLN A 158 5.12 -13.21 1.97
C GLN A 158 5.19 -12.66 0.54
N MET A 159 5.08 -13.50 -0.48
CA MET A 159 5.18 -13.08 -1.88
C MET A 159 4.05 -12.12 -2.28
N ILE A 160 2.80 -12.39 -1.89
CA ILE A 160 1.63 -11.64 -2.37
C ILE A 160 1.36 -10.37 -1.55
N TYR A 161 1.47 -10.43 -0.22
CA TYR A 161 1.05 -9.31 0.65
C TYR A 161 2.22 -8.52 1.23
N VAL A 162 3.40 -9.12 1.38
CA VAL A 162 4.59 -8.44 1.93
C VAL A 162 5.48 -7.90 0.82
N GLU A 163 5.74 -8.73 -0.18
CA GLU A 163 6.59 -8.41 -1.33
C GLU A 163 5.77 -7.87 -2.51
N GLU A 164 4.45 -7.96 -2.45
CA GLU A 164 3.52 -7.47 -3.48
C GLU A 164 3.85 -7.98 -4.89
N GLN A 165 4.36 -9.22 -4.95
CA GLN A 165 4.60 -9.93 -6.20
C GLN A 165 3.26 -10.22 -6.89
N PRO A 166 3.22 -10.12 -8.23
CA PRO A 166 1.98 -10.28 -8.95
C PRO A 166 1.57 -11.75 -9.01
N ILE A 167 0.26 -11.99 -9.02
CA ILE A 167 -0.33 -13.33 -8.89
C ILE A 167 0.17 -14.29 -9.97
N ASN A 168 0.40 -13.80 -11.20
CA ASN A 168 0.95 -14.58 -12.30
C ASN A 168 2.41 -15.02 -12.08
N GLU A 169 3.26 -14.15 -11.53
CA GLU A 169 4.65 -14.51 -11.21
C GLU A 169 4.69 -15.49 -10.03
N VAL A 170 3.86 -15.27 -9.01
CA VAL A 170 3.74 -16.19 -7.87
C VAL A 170 3.22 -17.55 -8.34
N ALA A 171 2.26 -17.56 -9.28
CA ALA A 171 1.75 -18.76 -9.92
C ALA A 171 2.85 -19.52 -10.65
N ALA A 172 3.63 -18.84 -11.48
CA ALA A 172 4.74 -19.42 -12.20
C ALA A 172 5.83 -19.96 -11.24
N ALA A 173 6.23 -19.16 -10.25
CA ALA A 173 7.27 -19.50 -9.29
C ALA A 173 6.92 -20.70 -8.40
N LEU A 174 5.64 -20.87 -8.06
CA LEU A 174 5.17 -21.95 -7.18
C LEU A 174 4.49 -23.11 -7.93
N GLY A 175 4.50 -23.08 -9.27
CA GLY A 175 3.82 -24.08 -10.10
C GLY A 175 2.32 -24.17 -9.81
N MET A 176 1.67 -23.03 -9.53
CA MET A 176 0.23 -22.95 -9.23
C MET A 176 -0.53 -22.36 -10.41
N SER A 177 -1.81 -22.70 -10.51
CA SER A 177 -2.72 -21.93 -11.36
C SER A 177 -3.10 -20.61 -10.68
N ARG A 178 -3.40 -19.59 -11.48
CA ARG A 178 -3.95 -18.31 -10.98
C ARG A 178 -5.19 -18.54 -10.09
N GLY A 179 -6.11 -19.40 -10.51
CA GLY A 179 -7.31 -19.73 -9.74
C GLY A 179 -7.00 -20.36 -8.37
N ALA A 180 -5.92 -21.15 -8.26
CA ALA A 180 -5.50 -21.69 -6.97
C ALA A 180 -4.97 -20.60 -6.03
N ILE A 181 -4.27 -19.60 -6.56
CA ILE A 181 -3.80 -18.45 -5.78
C ILE A 181 -4.96 -17.53 -5.38
N ASP A 182 -5.91 -17.28 -6.27
CA ASP A 182 -7.10 -16.47 -5.97
C ASP A 182 -7.95 -17.13 -4.87
N ALA A 183 -8.18 -18.45 -4.98
CA ALA A 183 -8.88 -19.22 -3.96
C ALA A 183 -8.13 -19.20 -2.61
N TRP A 184 -6.80 -19.32 -2.63
CA TRP A 184 -5.97 -19.19 -1.44
C TRP A 184 -6.08 -17.78 -0.83
N SER A 185 -5.90 -16.72 -1.62
CA SER A 185 -5.97 -15.32 -1.18
C SER A 185 -7.32 -14.98 -0.56
N SER A 186 -8.41 -15.49 -1.16
CA SER A 186 -9.77 -15.34 -0.64
C SER A 186 -9.93 -15.99 0.74
N ARG A 187 -9.43 -17.23 0.90
CA ARG A 187 -9.47 -17.94 2.19
C ARG A 187 -8.62 -17.23 3.24
N THR A 188 -7.41 -16.81 2.90
CA THR A 188 -6.50 -16.09 3.81
C THR A 188 -7.12 -14.77 4.29
N ARG A 189 -7.77 -14.01 3.40
CA ARG A 189 -8.49 -12.78 3.77
C ARG A 189 -9.67 -13.05 4.70
N LYS A 190 -10.44 -14.13 4.45
CA LYS A 190 -11.54 -14.54 5.34
C LYS A 190 -11.03 -14.92 6.73
N LEU A 191 -9.95 -15.68 6.80
CA LEU A 191 -9.29 -16.06 8.05
C LEU A 191 -8.83 -14.83 8.83
N ALA A 192 -8.12 -13.90 8.18
CA ALA A 192 -7.66 -12.66 8.81
C ALA A 192 -8.84 -11.83 9.37
N ARG A 193 -9.97 -11.77 8.65
CA ARG A 193 -11.19 -11.10 9.13
C ARG A 193 -11.83 -11.79 10.33
N SER A 194 -11.81 -13.13 10.39
CA SER A 194 -12.32 -13.90 11.55
C SER A 194 -11.49 -13.60 12.79
N LEU A 195 -10.17 -13.75 12.68
CA LEU A 195 -9.22 -13.50 13.78
C LEU A 195 -9.32 -12.06 14.30
N ALA A 196 -9.48 -11.08 13.40
CA ALA A 196 -9.69 -9.69 13.80
C ALA A 196 -11.00 -9.51 14.60
N ARG A 197 -12.11 -10.13 14.17
CA ARG A 197 -13.41 -10.06 14.87
C ARG A 197 -13.36 -10.73 16.24
N GLU A 198 -12.73 -11.90 16.33
CA GLU A 198 -12.55 -12.64 17.59
C GLU A 198 -11.77 -11.80 18.60
N ARG A 199 -10.68 -11.15 18.17
CA ARG A 199 -9.89 -10.25 19.04
C ARG A 199 -10.67 -9.01 19.48
N SER A 200 -11.52 -8.44 18.63
CA SER A 200 -12.37 -7.30 19.03
C SER A 200 -13.49 -7.67 20.01
N GLN A 201 -13.80 -8.96 20.18
CA GLN A 201 -14.84 -9.44 21.09
C GLN A 201 -14.30 -9.85 22.47
N VAL A 202 -12.98 -9.98 22.63
CA VAL A 202 -12.35 -10.25 23.93
C VAL A 202 -12.17 -8.91 24.65
N PRO A 203 -12.87 -8.66 25.78
CA PRO A 203 -12.62 -7.46 26.58
C PRO A 203 -11.20 -7.54 27.14
N ALA A 204 -10.48 -6.41 27.14
CA ALA A 204 -9.24 -6.29 27.89
C ALA A 204 -9.55 -6.50 29.38
N GLU A 205 -9.11 -7.63 29.94
CA GLU A 205 -9.05 -7.86 31.40
C GLU A 205 -7.90 -7.09 32.02
#